data_AF-A0A8A4TFE4-F1
#
_entry.id   AF-A0A8A4TFE4-F1
#
_cell.length_a   1.000
_cell.length_b   1.000
_cell.length_c   1.000
_cell.angle_alpha   90.00
_cell.angle_beta   90.00
_cell.angle_gamma   90.00
#
_symmetry.space_group_name_H-M   'P 1'
#
loop_
_entity.id
_entity.type
_entity.pdbx_description
1 polymer ?
#
loop_
_entity_poly.entity_id
_entity_poly.type
_entity_poly.pdbx_seq_one_letter_code
_entity_poly.pdbx_strand_id
1 'polypeptide(L)' 'MFLRTTRRKNKDGSTTAYYQLAHNERDPVTKKVKAQIIHHFGRADQVDRGQLVRLCRSIARVCGVQIADPLDAEQ' A
#
# COMPACT_ATOMS: atom_id res chain seq x y z
N MET A 1 -5.07 -0.36 9.00
CA MET A 1 -3.90 -0.50 8.11
C MET A 1 -4.08 0.44 6.92
N PHE A 2 -3.01 0.83 6.24
CA PHE A 2 -3.05 1.71 5.08
C PHE A 2 -1.90 1.37 4.13
N LEU A 3 -2.10 1.62 2.83
CA LEU A 3 -1.04 1.55 1.84
C LEU A 3 -0.31 2.90 1.80
N ARG A 4 0.98 2.92 2.14
CA ARG A 4 1.80 4.14 2.06
C ARG A 4 2.69 4.11 0.83
N THR A 5 2.89 5.30 0.25
CA THR A 5 3.90 5.52 -0.80
C THR A 5 5.11 6.20 -0.18
N THR A 6 6.28 5.60 -0.32
CA THR A 6 7.55 6.22 0.07
C THR A 6 8.36 6.55 -1.17
N ARG A 7 9.17 7.62 -1.13
CA ARG A 7 9.99 8.06 -2.26
C ARG A 7 11.45 8.11 -1.84
N ARG A 8 12.34 7.64 -2.72
CA ARG A 8 13.78 7.75 -2.58
C ARG A 8 14.34 8.52 -3.77
N LYS A 9 15.13 9.56 -3.50
CA LYS A 9 15.91 10.26 -4.51
C LYS A 9 17.23 9.50 -4.72
N ASN A 10 17.54 9.19 -5.97
CA ASN A 10 18.75 8.49 -6.38
C ASN A 10 19.88 9.49 -6.68
N LYS A 11 21.12 8.99 -6.76
CA LYS A 11 22.31 9.82 -7.02
C LYS A 11 22.27 10.53 -8.38
N ASP A 12 21.63 9.92 -9.37
CA ASP A 12 21.40 10.47 -10.70
C ASP A 12 20.28 11.53 -10.76
N GLY A 13 19.65 11.86 -9.63
CA GLY A 13 18.56 12.82 -9.54
C GLY A 13 17.16 12.24 -9.78
N SER A 14 17.05 10.98 -10.24
CA SER A 14 15.77 10.30 -10.40
C SER A 14 15.10 10.02 -9.04
N THR A 15 13.78 9.82 -9.03
CA THR A 15 13.02 9.45 -7.84
C THR A 15 12.31 8.13 -8.04
N THR A 16 12.53 7.17 -7.14
CA THR A 16 11.84 5.88 -7.13
C THR A 16 10.79 5.86 -6.01
N ALA A 17 9.56 5.48 -6.34
CA ALA A 17 8.49 5.31 -5.37
C ALA A 17 8.30 3.83 -5.01
N TYR A 18 7.83 3.55 -3.79
CA TYR A 18 7.57 2.20 -3.28
C TYR A 18 6.23 2.14 -2.55
N TYR A 19 5.51 1.04 -2.74
CA TYR A 19 4.27 0.75 -2.00
C TYR A 19 4.53 -0.18 -0.81
N GLN A 20 3.95 0.16 0.34
CA GLN A 20 4.11 -0.59 1.59
C GLN A 20 2.79 -0.66 2.35
N LEU A 21 2.39 -1.85 2.80
CA LEU A 21 1.28 -2.00 3.74
C LEU A 21 1.79 -1.67 5.14
N ALA A 22 1.11 -0.75 5.81
CA ALA A 22 1.50 -0.26 7.12
C ALA A 22 0.32 -0.23 8.10
N HIS A 23 0.64 -0.21 9.38
CA HIS A 23 -0.27 0.24 10.43
C HIS A 23 0.48 1.14 11.40
N ASN A 24 -0.27 2.04 12.03
CA ASN A 24 0.27 2.92 13.03
C ASN A 24 0.17 2.25 14.39
N GLU A 25 1.26 2.26 15.13
CA GLU A 25 1.33 1.86 16.53
C GLU A 25 1.80 3.03 17.38
N ARG A 26 1.32 3.08 18.62
CA ARG A 26 1.76 4.07 19.59
C ARG A 26 2.92 3.50 20.37
N ASP A 27 4.07 4.15 20.30
CA ASP A 27 5.25 3.78 21.09
C ASP A 27 4.90 3.86 22.59
N PRO A 28 5.10 2.78 23.36
CA PRO A 28 4.67 2.75 24.76
C PRO A 28 5.47 3.72 25.65
N VAL A 29 6.69 4.08 25.26
CA VAL A 29 7.59 4.96 26.01
C VAL A 29 7.44 6.40 25.53
N THR A 30 7.69 6.66 24.24
CA THR A 30 7.69 8.01 23.69
C THR A 30 6.29 8.56 23.42
N LYS A 31 5.26 7.70 23.46
CA LYS A 31 3.85 8.00 23.16
C LYS A 31 3.58 8.53 21.76
N LYS A 32 4.61 8.60 20.90
CA LYS A 32 4.52 9.02 19.50
C LYS A 32 3.92 7.90 18.66
N VAL A 33 3.20 8.29 17.61
CA VAL A 33 2.67 7.36 16.62
C VAL A 33 3.76 7.05 15.61
N LYS A 34 4.06 5.77 15.39
CA LYS A 34 5.01 5.29 14.39
C LYS A 34 4.32 4.33 13.43
N ALA A 35 4.60 4.48 12.13
CA ALA A 35 4.15 3.55 11.12
C ALA A 35 5.05 2.29 11.12
N GLN A 36 4.49 1.15 11.48
CA GLN A 36 5.09 -0.17 11.31
C GLN A 36 4.76 -0.74 9.94
N ILE A 37 5.76 -1.36 9.31
CA ILE A 37 5.59 -1.99 8.00
C ILE A 37 5.29 -3.46 8.15
N ILE A 38 4.18 -3.86 7.53
CA ILE A 38 3.71 -5.25 7.49
C ILE A 38 4.26 -5.92 6.23
N HIS A 39 4.24 -5.21 5.10
CA HIS A 39 4.67 -5.77 3.82
C HIS A 39 5.22 -4.69 2.88
N HIS A 40 6.28 -5.05 2.15
CA HIS A 40 6.86 -4.24 1.08
C HIS A 40 6.44 -4.83 -0.27
N PHE A 41 5.58 -4.13 -1.02
CA PHE A 41 5.16 -4.59 -2.35
C PHE A 41 6.24 -4.36 -3.42
N GLY A 42 7.22 -3.51 -3.14
CA GLY A 42 8.29 -3.16 -4.07
C GLY A 42 8.10 -1.78 -4.70
N ARG A 43 8.79 -1.55 -5.83
CA ARG A 43 8.74 -0.27 -6.53
C ARG A 43 7.37 -0.06 -7.16
N ALA A 44 6.81 1.12 -7.01
CA ALA A 44 5.46 1.45 -7.47
C ALA A 44 5.28 1.25 -8.99
N ASP A 45 6.35 1.45 -9.77
CA ASP A 45 6.36 1.25 -11.23
C ASP A 45 6.52 -0.22 -11.66
N GLN A 46 6.79 -1.12 -10.72
CA GLN A 46 6.96 -2.56 -10.96
C GLN A 46 5.87 -3.42 -10.30
N VAL A 47 5.06 -2.82 -9.42
CA VAL A 47 3.97 -3.54 -8.76
C VAL A 47 2.84 -3.79 -9.75
N ASP A 48 2.45 -5.06 -9.91
CA ASP A 48 1.30 -5.45 -10.71
C ASP A 48 0.00 -4.90 -10.09
N ARG A 49 -0.64 -3.98 -10.81
CA ARG A 49 -1.92 -3.38 -10.43
C ARG A 49 -2.98 -4.45 -10.14
N GLY A 50 -3.06 -5.51 -10.95
CA GLY A 50 -4.04 -6.58 -10.79
C GLY A 50 -3.91 -7.30 -9.45
N GLN A 51 -2.69 -7.48 -8.95
CA GLN A 51 -2.47 -8.07 -7.62
C GLN A 51 -2.99 -7.17 -6.50
N LEU A 52 -2.80 -5.85 -6.59
CA LEU A 52 -3.35 -4.91 -5.61
C LEU A 52 -4.88 -4.88 -5.64
N VAL A 53 -5.50 -4.90 -6.83
CA VAL A 53 -6.96 -4.99 -6.96
C VAL A 53 -7.49 -6.29 -6.35
N ARG A 54 -6.82 -7.42 -6.60
CA ARG A 54 -7.17 -8.71 -5.98
C ARG A 54 -7.09 -8.65 -4.45
N LEU A 55 -6.07 -7.99 -3.88
CA LEU A 55 -5.97 -7.76 -2.44
C LEU A 55 -7.15 -6.91 -1.93
N CYS A 56 -7.46 -5.80 -2.60
CA CYS A 56 -8.61 -4.96 -2.26
C CYS A 56 -9.91 -5.78 -2.25
N ARG A 57 -10.15 -6.60 -3.29
CA ARG A 57 -11.34 -7.47 -3.38
C ARG A 57 -11.39 -8.49 -2.25
N SER A 58 -10.24 -9.06 -1.87
CA SER A 58 -10.16 -10.00 -0.75
C SER A 58 -10.54 -9.34 0.57
N ILE A 59 -10.03 -8.14 0.85
CA ILE A 59 -10.38 -7.38 2.05
C ILE A 59 -11.87 -6.99 2.02
N ALA A 60 -12.35 -6.50 0.88
CA ALA A 60 -13.75 -6.11 0.70
C ALA A 60 -14.71 -7.27 0.99
N ARG A 61 -14.40 -8.48 0.50
CA ARG A 61 -15.16 -9.70 0.80
C ARG A 61 -15.23 -9.98 2.30
N VAL A 62 -14.11 -9.88 3.02
CA VAL A 62 -14.06 -10.11 4.48
C VAL A 62 -14.87 -9.05 5.23
N CYS A 63 -14.86 -7.81 4.76
CA CYS A 63 -15.57 -6.70 5.40
C CYS A 63 -17.05 -6.57 4.97
N GLY A 64 -17.52 -7.37 4.00
CA GLY A 64 -18.88 -7.25 3.47
C GLY A 64 -19.14 -5.95 2.70
N VAL A 65 -18.11 -5.34 2.12
CA VAL A 65 -18.23 -4.09 1.34
C VAL A 65 -18.04 -4.35 -0.15
N GLN A 66 -18.63 -3.48 -0.97
CA GLN A 66 -18.44 -3.51 -2.42
C GLN A 66 -17.33 -2.55 -2.83
N ILE A 67 -16.50 -2.97 -3.77
CA ILE A 67 -15.50 -2.11 -4.40
C ILE A 67 -15.69 -2.17 -5.92
N ALA A 68 -15.69 -1.00 -6.55
CA ALA A 68 -15.70 -0.88 -8.00
C ALA A 68 -14.27 -0.65 -8.49
N ASP A 69 -13.83 -1.43 -9.48
CA ASP A 69 -12.62 -1.12 -10.24
C ASP A 69 -13.05 -0.52 -11.58
N PRO A 70 -12.88 0.81 -11.80
CA PRO A 70 -13.32 1.46 -13.03
C PRO A 70 -12.52 1.06 -14.27
N LEU A 71 -11.38 0.35 -14.10
CA LEU A 71 -10.59 -0.17 -15.21
C LEU A 71 -10.87 -1.65 -15.50
N ASP A 72 -11.80 -2.26 -14.76
CA ASP A 72 -12.29 -3.61 -15.06
C ASP A 72 -13.33 -3.49 -16.17
N ALA A 73 -12.86 -3.54 -17.42
CA ALA A 73 -13.68 -3.33 -18.62
C ALA A 73 -14.60 -4.52 -18.96
N GLU A 74 -14.75 -5.49 -18.06
CA GLU A 74 -15.57 -6.69 -18.23
C GLU A 74 -16.42 -6.91 -16.97
N GLN A 75 -17.62 -6.31 -16.96
CA GLN A 75 -18.75 -6.75 -16.14
C GLN A 75 -19.93 -7.08 -17.04
#